data_AF-F7Z9T6-F1
#
_entry.id   AF-F7Z9T6-F1
#
_cell.length_a   1.000
_cell.length_b   1.000
_cell.length_c   1.000
_cell.angle_alpha   90.00
_cell.angle_beta   90.00
_cell.angle_gamma   90.00
#
_symmetry.space_group_name_H-M   'P 1'
#
loop_
_entity.id
_entity.type
_entity.pdbx_description
1 polymer ?
#
loop_
_entity_poly.entity_id
_entity_poly.type
_entity_poly.pdbx_seq_one_letter_code
_entity_poly.pdbx_strand_id
1 'polypeptide(L)'
;MTFPEWAKPGIYGAVGGAIAITILGFSWGGWTTGATAEEMAQTFATEEVTKAMVPVCLDASKADPERAPKLAVIQEASAFNRTKAVMDAGWATLPGTDMPNRDLAKACIDGLELDA
;
A
#
# COMPACT_ATOMS: atom_id res chain seq x y z
N MET A 1 52.48 20.11 4.90
CA MET A 1 51.90 19.48 6.10
C MET A 1 52.30 18.01 6.10
N THR A 2 53.08 17.56 7.08
CA THR A 2 53.51 16.15 7.22
C THR A 2 52.52 15.40 8.10
N PHE A 3 51.78 14.44 7.55
CA PHE A 3 50.89 13.59 8.35
C PHE A 3 51.72 12.61 9.21
N PRO A 4 51.36 12.39 10.48
CA PRO A 4 52.09 11.49 11.37
C PRO A 4 51.88 10.01 11.00
N GLU A 5 52.84 9.14 11.33
CA GLU A 5 52.83 7.73 10.90
C GLU A 5 51.62 6.92 11.42
N TRP A 6 51.06 7.30 12.57
CA TRP A 6 49.86 6.68 13.13
C TRP A 6 48.57 7.00 12.36
N ALA A 7 48.59 8.00 11.46
CA ALA A 7 47.42 8.36 10.67
C ALA A 7 47.02 7.26 9.66
N LYS A 8 48.00 6.54 9.09
CA LYS A 8 47.74 5.43 8.15
C LYS A 8 46.84 4.33 8.75
N PRO A 9 47.21 3.68 9.86
CA PRO A 9 46.35 2.64 10.45
C PRO A 9 45.02 3.19 10.96
N GLY A 10 44.98 4.44 11.45
CA GLY A 10 43.74 5.11 11.86
C GLY A 10 42.72 5.25 10.72
N ILE A 11 43.18 5.64 9.52
CA ILE A 11 42.32 5.77 8.33
C ILE A 11 41.73 4.40 7.93
N TYR A 12 42.53 3.34 7.92
CA TYR A 12 42.03 2.00 7.60
C TYR A 12 41.02 1.49 8.63
N GLY A 13 41.25 1.76 9.92
CA GLY A 13 40.30 1.44 10.98
C GLY A 13 38.96 2.18 10.83
N ALA A 14 39.01 3.48 10.50
CA ALA A 14 37.81 4.27 10.27
C ALA A 14 36.99 3.77 9.06
N VAL A 15 37.66 3.45 7.95
CA VAL A 15 37.00 2.88 6.76
C VAL A 15 36.37 1.52 7.08
N GLY A 16 37.11 0.64 7.75
CA GLY A 16 36.60 -0.68 8.16
C GLY A 16 35.41 -0.59 9.10
N GLY A 17 35.49 0.30 10.09
CA GLY A 17 34.39 0.55 11.04
C GLY A 17 33.14 1.10 10.36
N ALA A 18 33.29 2.05 9.43
CA ALA A 18 32.16 2.61 8.67
C ALA A 18 31.45 1.54 7.84
N ILE A 19 32.21 0.66 7.17
CA ILE A 19 31.66 -0.47 6.41
C ILE A 19 30.92 -1.43 7.35
N ALA A 20 31.53 -1.80 8.48
CA ALA A 20 30.93 -2.72 9.44
C ALA A 20 29.62 -2.19 10.01
N ILE A 21 29.58 -0.92 10.44
CA ILE A 21 28.36 -0.27 10.96
C ILE A 21 27.27 -0.21 9.89
N THR A 22 27.63 0.13 8.65
CA THR A 22 26.68 0.20 7.54
C THR A 22 26.05 -1.17 7.28
N ILE A 23 26.85 -2.23 7.17
CA ILE A 23 26.34 -3.59 6.94
C ILE A 23 25.42 -4.03 8.08
N LEU A 24 25.84 -3.84 9.33
CA LEU A 24 25.04 -4.24 10.49
C LEU A 24 23.75 -3.43 10.58
N GLY A 25 23.81 -2.12 10.32
CA GLY A 25 22.67 -1.22 10.32
C GLY A 25 21.60 -1.64 9.31
N PHE A 26 21.99 -1.88 8.06
CA PHE A 26 21.07 -2.25 6.98
C PHE A 26 20.64 -3.73 7.01
N SER A 27 21.39 -4.62 7.67
CA SER A 27 21.03 -6.05 7.75
C SER A 27 20.14 -6.37 8.95
N TRP A 28 20.50 -5.90 10.15
CA TRP A 28 19.80 -6.23 11.40
C TRP A 28 19.34 -5.01 12.18
N GLY A 29 20.03 -3.87 12.04
CA GLY A 29 19.70 -2.64 12.76
C GLY A 29 18.43 -1.94 12.29
N GLY A 30 17.76 -2.45 11.25
CA GLY A 30 16.54 -1.86 10.70
C GLY A 30 16.77 -0.52 9.98
N TRP A 31 18.01 -0.21 9.59
CA TRP A 31 18.28 0.99 8.82
C TRP A 31 17.66 0.86 7.44
N THR A 32 17.02 1.94 7.01
CA THR A 32 16.47 2.08 5.68
C THR A 32 16.86 3.45 5.15
N THR A 33 16.83 3.63 3.84
CA THR A 33 17.07 4.95 3.26
C THR A 33 15.82 5.83 3.41
N GLY A 34 15.99 7.16 3.43
CA GLY A 34 14.85 8.07 3.54
C GLY A 34 13.80 7.86 2.44
N ALA A 35 14.22 7.62 1.21
CA ALA A 35 13.33 7.33 0.09
C ALA A 35 12.51 6.05 0.31
N THR A 36 13.16 4.97 0.76
CA THR A 36 12.46 3.72 1.08
C THR A 36 11.53 3.89 2.28
N ALA A 37 11.92 4.65 3.30
CA ALA A 37 11.06 4.96 4.44
C ALA A 37 9.79 5.71 4.01
N GLU A 38 9.93 6.68 3.11
CA GLU A 38 8.80 7.43 2.56
C GLU A 38 7.89 6.55 1.71
N GLU A 39 8.44 5.71 0.83
CA GLU A 39 7.68 4.74 0.03
C GLU A 39 6.89 3.75 0.91
N MET A 40 7.53 3.22 1.96
CA MET A 40 6.86 2.35 2.92
C MET A 40 5.72 3.07 3.64
N ALA A 41 5.93 4.33 4.05
CA ALA A 41 4.91 5.13 4.71
C ALA A 41 3.72 5.43 3.79
N GLN A 42 3.97 5.80 2.52
CA GLN A 42 2.91 6.06 1.54
C GLN A 42 2.12 4.80 1.19
N THR A 43 2.80 3.66 1.02
CA THR A 43 2.17 2.37 0.77
C THR A 43 1.27 1.97 1.93
N PHE A 44 1.79 2.04 3.16
CA PHE A 44 1.02 1.74 4.37
C PHE A 44 -0.20 2.65 4.53
N ALA A 45 -0.02 3.96 4.32
CA ALA A 45 -1.12 4.91 4.38
C ALA A 45 -2.20 4.60 3.34
N THR A 46 -1.82 4.29 2.10
CA THR A 46 -2.76 3.96 1.02
C THR A 46 -3.53 2.68 1.33
N GLU A 47 -2.86 1.63 1.81
CA GLU A 47 -3.50 0.37 2.19
C GLU A 47 -4.47 0.53 3.36
N GLU A 48 -4.05 1.21 4.44
CA GLU A 48 -4.88 1.38 5.62
C GLU A 48 -6.08 2.29 5.36
N VAL A 49 -5.90 3.36 4.58
CA VAL A 49 -7.04 4.19 4.12
C VAL A 49 -8.00 3.34 3.29
N THR A 50 -7.48 2.49 2.39
CA THR A 50 -8.32 1.60 1.59
C THR A 50 -9.13 0.65 2.46
N LYS A 51 -8.50 -0.01 3.45
CA LYS A 51 -9.19 -0.89 4.40
C LYS A 51 -10.22 -0.15 5.23
N ALA A 52 -9.88 1.04 5.73
CA ALA A 52 -10.79 1.88 6.50
C ALA A 52 -12.01 2.36 5.69
N MET A 53 -11.91 2.36 4.36
CA MET A 53 -12.97 2.79 3.45
C MET A 53 -13.82 1.63 2.91
N VAL A 54 -13.47 0.38 3.20
CA VAL A 54 -14.33 -0.77 2.88
C VAL A 54 -15.74 -0.62 3.46
N PRO A 55 -15.94 -0.22 4.74
CA PRO A 55 -17.27 0.03 5.27
C PRO A 55 -18.06 1.07 4.46
N VAL A 56 -17.40 2.12 3.97
CA VAL A 56 -18.03 3.14 3.13
C VAL A 56 -18.52 2.55 1.81
N CYS A 57 -17.73 1.67 1.18
CA CYS A 57 -18.15 0.96 -0.03
C CYS A 57 -19.38 0.06 0.23
N LEU A 58 -19.39 -0.66 1.35
CA LEU A 58 -20.50 -1.52 1.72
C LEU A 58 -21.77 -0.73 2.02
N ASP A 59 -21.65 0.41 2.70
CA ASP A 59 -22.78 1.29 2.99
C ASP A 59 -23.31 1.97 1.71
N ALA A 60 -22.42 2.36 0.78
CA ALA A 60 -22.82 2.83 -0.54
C ALA A 60 -23.57 1.76 -1.33
N SER A 61 -23.11 0.50 -1.31
CA SER A 61 -23.81 -0.63 -1.94
C SER A 61 -25.19 -0.85 -1.31
N LYS A 62 -25.31 -0.80 0.02
CA LYS A 62 -26.60 -0.96 0.72
C LYS A 62 -27.58 0.17 0.44
N ALA A 63 -27.09 1.39 0.26
CA ALA A 63 -27.91 2.57 -0.04
C ALA A 63 -28.33 2.63 -1.52
N ASP A 64 -27.73 1.83 -2.40
CA ASP A 64 -28.00 1.85 -3.84
C ASP A 64 -29.37 1.23 -4.17
N PRO A 65 -30.31 1.99 -4.78
CA PRO A 65 -31.58 1.44 -5.24
C PRO A 65 -31.43 0.32 -6.29
N GLU A 66 -30.33 0.34 -7.05
CA GLU A 66 -29.98 -0.65 -8.07
C GLU A 66 -28.99 -1.70 -7.55
N ARG A 67 -28.90 -1.90 -6.24
CA ARG A 67 -27.99 -2.88 -5.62
C ARG A 67 -28.14 -4.29 -6.22
N ALA A 68 -29.36 -4.82 -6.27
CA ALA A 68 -29.62 -6.18 -6.73
C ALA A 68 -29.15 -6.45 -8.18
N PRO A 69 -29.55 -5.64 -9.19
CA PRO A 69 -29.06 -5.86 -10.55
C PRO A 69 -27.55 -5.63 -10.69
N LYS A 70 -26.96 -4.66 -9.97
CA LYS A 70 -25.50 -4.44 -9.99
C LYS A 70 -24.72 -5.60 -9.36
N LEU A 71 -25.22 -6.17 -8.27
CA LEU A 71 -24.61 -7.36 -7.65
C LEU A 71 -24.64 -8.57 -8.59
N ALA A 72 -25.75 -8.79 -9.30
CA ALA A 72 -25.83 -9.86 -10.31
C ALA A 72 -24.75 -9.69 -11.39
N VAL A 73 -24.58 -8.47 -11.92
CA VAL A 73 -23.51 -8.16 -12.90
C VAL A 73 -22.11 -8.41 -12.32
N ILE A 74 -21.86 -8.01 -11.07
CA ILE A 74 -20.58 -8.23 -10.40
C ILE A 74 -20.32 -9.73 -10.17
N GLN A 75 -21.36 -10.50 -9.83
CA GLN A 75 -21.25 -11.94 -9.58
C GLN A 75 -20.94 -12.71 -10.87
N GLU A 76 -21.62 -12.38 -11.96
CA GLU A 76 -21.43 -12.95 -13.30
C GLU A 76 -20.11 -12.52 -13.95
N ALA A 77 -19.55 -11.39 -13.55
CA ALA A 77 -18.26 -10.93 -14.07
C ALA A 77 -17.13 -11.91 -13.71
N SER A 78 -16.22 -12.11 -14.67
CA SER A 78 -15.00 -12.88 -14.46
C SER A 78 -14.15 -12.28 -13.34
N ALA A 79 -13.32 -13.09 -12.67
CA ALA A 79 -12.47 -12.62 -11.56
C ALA A 79 -11.64 -11.37 -11.90
N PHE A 80 -11.21 -11.22 -13.16
CA PHE A 80 -10.49 -10.05 -13.65
C PHE A 80 -11.37 -8.80 -13.81
N ASN A 81 -12.66 -8.98 -14.11
CA ASN A 81 -13.62 -7.91 -14.35
C ASN A 81 -14.45 -7.53 -13.13
N ARG A 82 -14.53 -8.35 -12.07
CA ARG A 82 -15.30 -8.04 -10.86
C ARG A 82 -14.90 -6.70 -10.24
N THR A 83 -13.60 -6.43 -10.13
CA THR A 83 -13.10 -5.15 -9.61
C THR A 83 -13.58 -3.99 -10.47
N LYS A 84 -13.59 -4.16 -11.80
CA LYS A 84 -14.12 -3.14 -12.72
C LYS A 84 -15.62 -2.96 -12.54
N ALA A 85 -16.39 -4.04 -12.43
CA ALA A 85 -17.84 -3.98 -12.23
C ALA A 85 -18.21 -3.25 -10.92
N VAL A 86 -17.45 -3.43 -9.82
CA VAL A 86 -17.64 -2.67 -8.57
C VAL A 86 -17.29 -1.19 -8.72
N MET A 87 -16.26 -0.87 -9.51
CA MET A 87 -15.94 0.53 -9.83
C MET A 87 -17.02 1.18 -10.69
N ASP A 88 -17.50 0.47 -11.73
CA ASP A 88 -18.56 0.93 -12.64
C ASP A 88 -19.91 1.07 -11.91
N ALA A 89 -20.14 0.27 -10.86
CA ALA A 89 -21.30 0.42 -9.96
C ALA A 89 -21.27 1.71 -9.13
N GLY A 90 -20.10 2.34 -8.99
CA GLY A 90 -19.87 3.58 -8.24
C GLY A 90 -19.60 3.40 -6.74
N TRP A 91 -19.49 2.16 -6.25
CA TRP A 91 -19.34 1.89 -4.82
C TRP A 91 -17.91 2.06 -4.29
N ALA A 92 -16.92 2.01 -5.18
CA ALA A 92 -15.51 2.11 -4.82
C ALA A 92 -14.93 3.53 -4.97
N THR A 93 -15.75 4.57 -4.86
CA THR A 93 -15.30 5.96 -4.94
C THR A 93 -15.10 6.53 -3.54
N LEU A 94 -13.94 7.11 -3.27
CA LEU A 94 -13.63 7.68 -1.96
C LEU A 94 -14.39 9.02 -1.77
N PRO A 95 -14.86 9.33 -0.54
CA PRO A 95 -15.47 10.62 -0.25
C PRO A 95 -14.54 11.78 -0.64
N GLY A 96 -15.05 12.74 -1.42
CA GLY A 96 -14.27 13.89 -1.90
C GLY A 96 -13.44 13.61 -3.16
N THR A 97 -13.63 12.46 -3.81
CA THR A 97 -13.03 12.14 -5.12
C THR A 97 -14.11 11.75 -6.12
N ASP A 98 -13.84 11.99 -7.40
CA ASP A 98 -14.74 11.59 -8.50
C ASP A 98 -14.26 10.30 -9.21
N MET A 99 -13.06 9.82 -8.88
CA MET A 99 -12.45 8.66 -9.50
C MET A 99 -12.60 7.42 -8.62
N PRO A 100 -13.06 6.28 -9.17
CA PRO A 100 -13.12 5.04 -8.42
C PRO A 100 -11.71 4.52 -8.10
N ASN A 101 -11.54 3.99 -6.89
CA ASN A 101 -10.30 3.40 -6.41
C ASN A 101 -10.34 1.87 -6.61
N ARG A 102 -9.38 1.36 -7.37
CA ARG A 102 -9.30 -0.08 -7.70
C ARG A 102 -9.01 -0.96 -6.49
N ASP A 103 -8.17 -0.50 -5.57
CA ASP A 103 -7.80 -1.26 -4.38
C ASP A 103 -8.99 -1.33 -3.42
N LEU A 104 -9.77 -0.25 -3.30
CA LEU A 104 -11.03 -0.23 -2.58
C LEU A 104 -12.05 -1.17 -3.22
N ALA A 105 -12.20 -1.13 -4.56
CA ALA A 105 -13.09 -2.04 -5.27
C ALA A 105 -12.72 -3.51 -5.02
N LYS A 106 -11.42 -3.82 -5.02
CA LYS A 106 -10.92 -5.17 -4.74
C LYS A 106 -11.24 -5.59 -3.30
N ALA A 107 -10.96 -4.75 -2.31
CA ALA A 107 -11.23 -5.05 -0.91
C ALA A 107 -12.74 -5.11 -0.59
N CYS A 108 -13.55 -4.33 -1.31
CA CYS A 108 -15.00 -4.30 -1.13
C CYS A 108 -15.68 -5.59 -1.60
N ILE A 109 -15.18 -6.22 -2.68
CA ILE A 109 -15.72 -7.50 -3.19
C ILE A 109 -15.80 -8.56 -2.08
N ASP A 110 -14.77 -8.64 -1.24
CA ASP A 110 -14.70 -9.63 -0.16
C ASP A 110 -15.82 -9.42 0.88
N GLY A 111 -16.35 -8.20 1.01
CA GLY A 111 -17.44 -7.85 1.92
C GLY A 111 -18.83 -7.79 1.29
N LEU A 112 -18.97 -7.93 -0.04
CA LEU A 112 -20.26 -7.83 -0.73
C LEU A 112 -21.15 -9.07 -0.58
N GLU A 113 -20.67 -10.11 0.12
CA GLU A 113 -21.38 -11.40 0.30
C GLU A 113 -21.95 -11.91 -1.04
N LEU A 114 -21.13 -11.87 -2.10
CA LEU A 114 -21.53 -12.39 -3.40
C LEU A 114 -21.85 -13.88 -3.22
N ASP A 115 -23.11 -14.27 -3.41
CA ASP A 115 -23.55 -15.66 -3.27
C ASP A 115 -22.62 -16.58 -4.09
N ALA A 116 -22.19 -17.69 -3.50
CA ALA A 116 -21.31 -18.65 -4.17
C ALA A 116 -22.07 -19.51 -5.18
#